data_AF-A0A0Q5F9M8-F1
#
_entry.id   AF-A0A0Q5F9M8-F1
#
_cell.length_a   1.000
_cell.length_b   1.000
_cell.length_c   1.000
_cell.angle_alpha   90.00
_cell.angle_beta   90.00
_cell.angle_gamma   90.00
#
_symmetry.space_group_name_H-M   'P 1'
#
loop_
_entity.id
_entity.type
_entity.pdbx_description
1 polymer ?
#
loop_
_entity_poly.entity_id
_entity_poly.type
_entity_poly.pdbx_seq_one_letter_code
_entity_poly.pdbx_strand_id
1 'polypeptide(L)'
;MSRDWERLEIGLGMTMTGENTAVRAYGRTIGRGKPIDGEKKLRGRGVVAMIVGMVIGVVGMLGAALPAAAAPTVTYPGAIGNLSLEAENGGGPLVQWQTVRISGEWAVPAGAQAGETFGMTLPAEFSRQAAGEFTIADPVTGEIMANCLVAAGQGPEMVCTLTDAVTGKEDVRGTFWMQARASQTTASETVEFDLGDTVEIVDLPGDGGVVPEDPAEAEEPYKYGGETETDGLLKWVVGIPSGYVADGAFTIRDTLDAGLDGHRYTGEVRLSQRAVENGALVGDWSVVDPASYQVRFAADGQSFEFAATGLPAGGFAYELLYYTQADGPVVQGDVFGNHAIVGTFETSATHTVTESGGGDGSGVTYTSFSISKALTGPQAAAAQAATYTVRYSVKGSDVPAKTMVVPVGQPVVSERAPLGSTFVIEEIDLPVVEGVTWGAWTISGDGVVDAGNGTYEVTPGAAAGVALTLTNVANPVPVVEPTPTPTPSSTPTPTRTPASATTPGELALTGGGDGSGFLALAAALIVSGSIATAVSVKRRSSVARR
;
A
#
# COMPACT_ATOMS: atom_id res chain seq x y z
N MET A 1 -31.92 -48.77 0.44
CA MET A 1 -32.64 -49.57 -0.56
C MET A 1 -31.62 -50.02 -1.60
N SER A 2 -31.55 -51.35 -1.86
CA SER A 2 -30.97 -52.10 -3.00
C SER A 2 -29.87 -51.42 -3.83
N ARG A 3 -28.61 -51.88 -3.88
CA ARG A 3 -28.11 -53.15 -4.46
C ARG A 3 -28.85 -53.58 -5.73
N ASP A 4 -28.15 -53.55 -6.87
CA ASP A 4 -27.94 -54.71 -7.75
C ASP A 4 -27.21 -54.28 -9.03
N TRP A 5 -26.06 -54.90 -9.33
CA TRP A 5 -25.57 -55.11 -10.69
C TRP A 5 -24.77 -56.42 -10.74
N GLU A 6 -25.44 -57.46 -11.23
CA GLU A 6 -24.83 -58.72 -11.64
C GLU A 6 -24.16 -58.60 -13.01
N ARG A 7 -22.90 -59.02 -13.03
CA ARG A 7 -22.20 -59.86 -14.01
C ARG A 7 -22.99 -60.27 -15.28
N LEU A 8 -22.43 -59.95 -16.45
CA LEU A 8 -22.74 -60.61 -17.72
C LEU A 8 -21.45 -61.13 -18.37
N GLU A 9 -21.49 -62.42 -18.72
CA GLU A 9 -20.43 -63.23 -19.31
C GLU A 9 -20.15 -62.86 -20.77
N ILE A 10 -18.87 -62.89 -21.15
CA ILE A 10 -18.40 -62.86 -22.54
C ILE A 10 -18.09 -64.30 -22.96
N GLY A 11 -18.75 -64.77 -24.03
CA GLY A 11 -18.50 -66.06 -24.65
C GLY A 11 -18.29 -65.96 -26.16
N LEU A 12 -17.12 -66.47 -26.59
CA LEU A 12 -16.83 -67.22 -27.82
C LEU A 12 -16.76 -66.54 -29.22
N GLY A 13 -15.65 -66.83 -29.91
CA GLY A 13 -15.53 -66.94 -31.38
C GLY A 13 -14.31 -66.22 -31.99
N MET A 14 -13.09 -66.78 -32.05
CA MET A 14 -12.54 -67.69 -33.09
C MET A 14 -12.23 -66.95 -34.42
N THR A 15 -11.01 -66.53 -34.79
CA THR A 15 -9.72 -67.17 -35.21
C THR A 15 -9.35 -66.79 -36.66
N MET A 16 -8.02 -66.74 -36.92
CA MET A 16 -7.30 -66.92 -38.21
C MET A 16 -7.23 -65.67 -39.13
N THR A 17 -6.09 -65.29 -39.74
CA THR A 17 -4.81 -65.95 -40.03
C THR A 17 -3.83 -64.89 -40.54
N GLY A 18 -2.55 -65.00 -40.21
CA GLY A 18 -1.47 -64.30 -40.92
C GLY A 18 -1.03 -65.08 -42.17
N GLU A 19 -0.38 -64.42 -43.12
CA GLU A 19 0.99 -64.73 -43.54
C GLU A 19 1.48 -63.84 -44.70
N ASN A 20 2.80 -63.67 -44.68
CA ASN A 20 3.69 -62.95 -45.58
C ASN A 20 3.57 -63.32 -47.07
N THR A 21 3.96 -62.41 -47.98
CA THR A 21 5.04 -62.70 -48.95
C THR A 21 5.50 -61.48 -49.73
N ALA A 22 6.82 -61.37 -49.88
CA ALA A 22 7.55 -60.42 -50.70
C ALA A 22 7.66 -60.89 -52.16
N VAL A 23 7.77 -59.97 -53.12
CA VAL A 23 8.45 -60.21 -54.41
C VAL A 23 9.16 -58.94 -54.89
N ARG A 24 10.38 -59.15 -55.40
CA ARG A 24 11.39 -58.20 -55.90
C ARG A 24 11.51 -58.35 -57.43
N ALA A 25 12.14 -57.34 -58.05
CA ALA A 25 12.79 -57.29 -59.39
C ALA A 25 11.90 -56.73 -60.54
N TYR A 26 12.39 -56.01 -61.56
CA TYR A 26 13.66 -55.94 -62.32
C TYR A 26 13.77 -54.52 -62.97
N GLY A 27 14.93 -53.86 -63.11
CA GLY A 27 15.86 -53.90 -64.27
C GLY A 27 15.88 -52.56 -65.08
N ARG A 28 16.94 -51.72 -65.02
CA ARG A 28 17.98 -51.40 -66.06
C ARG A 28 17.44 -51.16 -67.50
N THR A 29 17.84 -50.18 -68.33
CA THR A 29 19.09 -49.40 -68.50
C THR A 29 18.92 -48.29 -69.58
N ILE A 30 19.63 -47.17 -69.40
CA ILE A 30 20.44 -46.35 -70.36
C ILE A 30 19.82 -45.74 -71.63
N GLY A 31 19.98 -44.41 -71.77
CA GLY A 31 20.07 -43.69 -73.04
C GLY A 31 20.60 -42.27 -72.86
N ARG A 32 21.84 -42.01 -73.31
CA ARG A 32 22.58 -40.74 -73.20
C ARG A 32 22.52 -40.00 -74.54
N GLY A 33 22.19 -38.71 -74.55
CA GLY A 33 22.32 -37.82 -75.70
C GLY A 33 22.32 -36.35 -75.24
N LYS A 34 23.31 -35.56 -75.69
CA LYS A 34 23.56 -34.14 -75.39
C LYS A 34 23.89 -33.45 -76.75
N PRO A 35 24.01 -32.12 -76.83
CA PRO A 35 22.99 -31.06 -76.80
C PRO A 35 22.88 -30.32 -78.15
N ILE A 36 21.87 -29.44 -78.32
CA ILE A 36 21.91 -28.38 -79.35
C ILE A 36 21.38 -27.08 -78.71
N ASP A 37 22.19 -26.03 -78.80
CA ASP A 37 21.89 -24.64 -78.43
C ASP A 37 20.84 -24.02 -79.35
N GLY A 38 19.99 -23.13 -78.80
CA GLY A 38 19.05 -22.32 -79.56
C GLY A 38 18.26 -21.36 -78.67
N GLU A 39 18.50 -20.08 -78.88
CA GLU A 39 18.16 -18.92 -78.04
C GLU A 39 16.67 -18.62 -77.77
N LYS A 40 16.46 -18.02 -76.58
CA LYS A 40 15.57 -16.90 -76.21
C LYS A 40 14.04 -17.07 -76.36
N LYS A 41 13.35 -17.07 -75.21
CA LYS A 41 12.64 -15.87 -74.70
C LYS A 41 11.98 -16.05 -73.31
N LEU A 42 12.26 -15.04 -72.47
CA LEU A 42 11.37 -14.35 -71.53
C LEU A 42 10.96 -14.98 -70.19
N ARG A 43 11.21 -14.15 -69.16
CA ARG A 43 10.51 -13.96 -67.88
C ARG A 43 10.91 -14.87 -66.72
N GLY A 44 11.55 -14.24 -65.73
CA GLY A 44 11.66 -14.79 -64.38
C GLY A 44 12.55 -13.90 -63.54
N ARG A 45 11.96 -13.20 -62.59
CA ARG A 45 12.58 -12.24 -61.68
C ARG A 45 13.74 -12.87 -60.89
N GLY A 46 14.76 -12.04 -60.63
CA GLY A 46 15.94 -12.41 -59.87
C GLY A 46 15.59 -12.81 -58.43
N VAL A 47 16.31 -13.82 -57.95
CA VAL A 47 16.54 -14.04 -56.53
C VAL A 47 18.02 -13.74 -56.32
N VAL A 48 18.29 -12.53 -55.84
CA VAL A 48 19.56 -12.24 -55.15
C VAL A 48 19.44 -12.93 -53.80
N ALA A 49 20.34 -13.87 -53.56
CA ALA A 49 20.54 -14.48 -52.25
C ALA A 49 21.00 -13.40 -51.27
N MET A 50 20.19 -13.12 -50.25
CA MET A 50 20.63 -12.47 -49.01
C MET A 50 20.70 -13.56 -47.95
N ILE A 51 21.91 -14.04 -47.72
CA ILE A 51 22.30 -14.71 -46.49
C ILE A 51 22.21 -13.64 -45.39
N VAL A 52 21.22 -13.76 -44.50
CA VAL A 52 21.27 -13.14 -43.18
C VAL A 52 21.21 -14.29 -42.19
N GLY A 53 22.38 -14.73 -41.76
CA GLY A 53 22.51 -15.53 -40.56
C GLY A 53 22.21 -14.63 -39.36
N MET A 54 21.26 -15.03 -38.53
CA MET A 54 21.12 -14.49 -37.19
C MET A 54 21.40 -15.61 -36.20
N VAL A 55 22.65 -15.63 -35.76
CA VAL A 55 23.10 -16.28 -34.54
C VAL A 55 22.46 -15.51 -33.39
N ILE A 56 21.59 -16.14 -32.60
CA ILE A 56 21.38 -15.75 -31.22
C ILE A 56 22.06 -16.82 -30.38
N GLY A 57 23.16 -16.42 -29.76
CA GLY A 57 24.05 -17.28 -29.04
C GLY A 57 23.46 -17.76 -27.72
N VAL A 58 23.80 -19.01 -27.41
CA VAL A 58 23.96 -19.52 -26.06
C VAL A 58 24.83 -18.55 -25.26
N VAL A 59 24.26 -17.94 -24.21
CA VAL A 59 25.03 -17.42 -23.07
C VAL A 59 24.76 -18.36 -21.91
N GLY A 60 25.49 -19.47 -21.88
CA GLY A 60 25.78 -20.20 -20.67
C GLY A 60 27.11 -19.70 -20.13
N MET A 61 27.09 -19.20 -18.88
CA MET A 61 28.26 -18.97 -18.03
C MET A 61 29.37 -18.05 -18.58
N LEU A 62 29.09 -16.75 -18.55
CA LEU A 62 29.99 -15.68 -18.09
C LEU A 62 29.11 -14.43 -18.05
N GLY A 63 28.84 -13.91 -16.85
CA GLY A 63 28.04 -12.71 -16.66
C GLY A 63 28.68 -11.53 -17.38
N ALA A 64 28.24 -11.26 -18.61
CA ALA A 64 28.22 -9.90 -19.10
C ALA A 64 27.10 -9.24 -18.31
N ALA A 65 27.47 -8.51 -17.24
CA ALA A 65 26.55 -7.56 -16.63
C ALA A 65 26.01 -6.71 -17.79
N LEU A 66 24.73 -6.90 -18.13
CA LEU A 66 24.02 -5.84 -18.82
C LEU A 66 24.24 -4.59 -17.97
N PRO A 67 24.52 -3.41 -18.56
CA PRO A 67 24.66 -2.22 -17.77
C PRO A 67 23.41 -2.15 -16.90
N ALA A 68 23.60 -2.11 -15.57
CA ALA A 68 22.49 -1.92 -14.64
C ALA A 68 21.69 -0.74 -15.18
N ALA A 69 20.39 -0.95 -15.41
CA ALA A 69 19.51 0.15 -15.73
C ALA A 69 19.60 1.10 -14.53
N ALA A 70 20.19 2.27 -14.74
CA ALA A 70 20.27 3.28 -13.70
C ALA A 70 18.83 3.61 -13.27
N ALA A 71 18.64 3.93 -12.00
CA ALA A 71 17.36 4.44 -11.52
C ALA A 71 16.77 5.51 -12.47
N PRO A 72 15.44 5.55 -12.61
CA PRO A 72 14.79 6.62 -13.37
C PRO A 72 15.23 7.98 -12.81
N THR A 73 15.42 8.96 -13.69
CA THR A 73 15.70 10.32 -13.22
C THR A 73 14.44 10.89 -12.58
N VAL A 74 14.47 11.01 -11.26
CA VAL A 74 13.36 11.49 -10.43
C VAL A 74 13.74 12.75 -9.65
N THR A 75 12.74 13.47 -9.14
CA THR A 75 12.98 14.70 -8.35
C THR A 75 13.60 14.37 -6.99
N TYR A 76 13.17 13.27 -6.38
CA TYR A 76 13.59 12.81 -5.05
C TYR A 76 14.22 11.41 -5.12
N PRO A 77 15.48 11.29 -5.58
CA PRO A 77 16.23 10.03 -5.44
C PRO A 77 16.40 9.70 -3.95
N GLY A 78 16.35 8.40 -3.62
CA GLY A 78 16.46 7.91 -2.24
C GLY A 78 15.24 8.17 -1.36
N ALA A 79 14.11 8.59 -1.93
CA ALA A 79 12.86 8.76 -1.19
C ALA A 79 12.20 7.42 -0.80
N ILE A 80 12.61 6.31 -1.42
CA ILE A 80 12.16 4.95 -1.09
C ILE A 80 13.17 4.30 -0.13
N GLY A 81 12.69 3.43 0.75
CA GLY A 81 13.55 2.52 1.52
C GLY A 81 12.75 1.50 2.32
N ASN A 82 13.43 0.76 3.20
CA ASN A 82 12.82 -0.29 4.04
C ASN A 82 12.11 -1.35 3.19
N LEU A 83 12.80 -1.82 2.15
CA LEU A 83 12.27 -2.77 1.21
C LEU A 83 12.19 -4.18 1.80
N SER A 84 11.15 -4.91 1.42
CA SER A 84 10.98 -6.32 1.76
C SER A 84 10.41 -7.12 0.61
N LEU A 85 10.75 -8.41 0.59
CA LEU A 85 10.32 -9.37 -0.42
C LEU A 85 9.55 -10.51 0.24
N GLU A 86 8.42 -10.87 -0.35
CA GLU A 86 7.59 -11.99 0.08
C GLU A 86 7.22 -12.87 -1.13
N ALA A 87 7.44 -14.17 -1.01
CA ALA A 87 6.99 -15.14 -2.01
C ALA A 87 5.46 -15.31 -1.92
N GLU A 88 4.76 -15.28 -3.06
CA GLU A 88 3.28 -15.36 -3.11
C GLU A 88 2.71 -16.59 -2.38
N ASN A 89 3.40 -17.73 -2.45
CA ASN A 89 2.95 -18.99 -1.85
C ASN A 89 3.51 -19.23 -0.43
N GLY A 90 4.38 -18.34 0.07
CA GLY A 90 5.02 -18.43 1.38
C GLY A 90 6.02 -19.58 1.54
N GLY A 91 7.14 -19.31 2.25
CA GLY A 91 8.14 -20.31 2.63
C GLY A 91 9.08 -20.79 1.51
N GLY A 92 10.35 -21.02 1.85
CA GLY A 92 11.37 -21.49 0.91
C GLY A 92 11.91 -20.43 -0.06
N PRO A 93 12.88 -20.79 -0.91
CA PRO A 93 13.41 -19.91 -1.96
C PRO A 93 12.36 -19.56 -3.01
N LEU A 94 12.53 -18.40 -3.66
CA LEU A 94 11.77 -18.08 -4.87
C LEU A 94 12.14 -19.06 -5.97
N VAL A 95 11.13 -19.67 -6.59
CA VAL A 95 11.33 -20.47 -7.81
C VAL A 95 11.27 -19.53 -9.01
N GLN A 96 12.10 -19.78 -10.02
CA GLN A 96 12.02 -19.06 -11.28
C GLN A 96 10.57 -19.09 -11.79
N TRP A 97 10.12 -17.95 -12.29
CA TRP A 97 8.77 -17.68 -12.74
C TRP A 97 7.71 -17.52 -11.65
N GLN A 98 8.08 -17.56 -10.38
CA GLN A 98 7.17 -17.27 -9.28
C GLN A 98 6.92 -15.77 -9.13
N THR A 99 5.72 -15.40 -8.70
CA THR A 99 5.37 -14.04 -8.28
C THR A 99 6.03 -13.72 -6.94
N VAL A 100 6.62 -12.53 -6.85
CA VAL A 100 7.14 -11.94 -5.62
C VAL A 100 6.37 -10.66 -5.33
N ARG A 101 5.98 -10.48 -4.07
CA ARG A 101 5.48 -9.22 -3.54
C ARG A 101 6.65 -8.41 -3.02
N ILE A 102 6.78 -7.19 -3.52
CA ILE A 102 7.80 -6.20 -3.14
C ILE A 102 7.07 -5.12 -2.36
N SER A 103 7.49 -4.84 -1.13
CA SER A 103 6.93 -3.78 -0.29
C SER A 103 8.01 -2.81 0.15
N GLY A 104 7.63 -1.57 0.47
CA GLY A 104 8.57 -0.58 0.98
C GLY A 104 7.88 0.63 1.58
N GLU A 105 8.70 1.52 2.14
CA GLU A 105 8.31 2.84 2.62
C GLU A 105 8.77 3.91 1.64
N TRP A 106 8.08 5.05 1.66
CA TRP A 106 8.47 6.24 0.91
C TRP A 106 8.28 7.50 1.74
N ALA A 107 9.14 8.51 1.54
CA ALA A 107 9.03 9.82 2.17
C ALA A 107 9.66 10.90 1.29
N VAL A 108 8.98 12.04 1.15
CA VAL A 108 9.46 13.19 0.39
C VAL A 108 9.76 14.37 1.34
N PRO A 109 10.71 15.27 0.99
CA PRO A 109 11.05 16.39 1.84
C PRO A 109 9.89 17.39 1.99
N ALA A 110 9.92 18.18 3.06
CA ALA A 110 8.98 19.26 3.27
C ALA A 110 9.04 20.27 2.12
N GLY A 111 7.87 20.70 1.64
CA GLY A 111 7.76 21.62 0.51
C GLY A 111 7.64 20.93 -0.85
N ALA A 112 7.59 19.59 -0.90
CA ALA A 112 7.27 18.86 -2.12
C ALA A 112 5.95 19.34 -2.75
N GLN A 113 5.91 19.32 -4.08
CA GLN A 113 4.84 19.87 -4.91
C GLN A 113 4.28 18.81 -5.86
N ALA A 114 3.10 19.09 -6.39
CA ALA A 114 2.49 18.27 -7.44
C ALA A 114 3.39 18.19 -8.68
N GLY A 115 3.40 17.02 -9.31
CA GLY A 115 4.19 16.73 -10.51
C GLY A 115 5.65 16.34 -10.23
N GLU A 116 6.16 16.56 -9.02
CA GLU A 116 7.47 16.05 -8.62
C GLU A 116 7.43 14.52 -8.43
N THR A 117 8.58 13.87 -8.59
CA THR A 117 8.66 12.42 -8.72
C THR A 117 9.62 11.77 -7.75
N PHE A 118 9.33 10.52 -7.40
CA PHE A 118 10.25 9.59 -6.73
C PHE A 118 10.15 8.21 -7.39
N GLY A 119 11.14 7.34 -7.20
CA GLY A 119 11.16 6.06 -7.90
C GLY A 119 12.38 5.20 -7.57
N MET A 120 12.40 4.01 -8.15
CA MET A 120 13.50 3.05 -8.05
C MET A 120 13.55 2.15 -9.28
N THR A 121 14.66 1.44 -9.47
CA THR A 121 14.78 0.34 -10.44
C THR A 121 14.88 -0.99 -9.70
N LEU A 122 14.09 -1.96 -10.15
CA LEU A 122 14.12 -3.31 -9.60
C LEU A 122 15.40 -4.05 -10.05
N PRO A 123 15.91 -4.99 -9.23
CA PRO A 123 16.97 -5.91 -9.63
C PRO A 123 16.66 -6.68 -10.92
N ALA A 124 17.70 -7.06 -11.67
CA ALA A 124 17.57 -7.82 -12.92
C ALA A 124 16.95 -9.21 -12.74
N GLU A 125 16.96 -9.73 -11.51
CA GLU A 125 16.28 -10.95 -11.12
C GLU A 125 14.75 -10.87 -11.29
N PHE A 126 14.19 -9.66 -11.29
CA PHE A 126 12.75 -9.44 -11.39
C PHE A 126 12.34 -8.86 -12.74
N SER A 127 11.15 -9.24 -13.18
CA SER A 127 10.53 -8.65 -14.37
C SER A 127 9.03 -8.50 -14.23
N ARG A 128 8.46 -7.68 -15.10
CA ARG A 128 7.01 -7.62 -15.32
C ARG A 128 6.72 -7.91 -16.78
N GLN A 129 5.68 -8.69 -17.04
CA GLN A 129 5.24 -8.96 -18.41
C GLN A 129 4.66 -7.70 -19.03
N ALA A 130 3.70 -7.07 -18.36
CA ALA A 130 3.09 -5.82 -18.77
C ALA A 130 3.60 -4.63 -17.93
N ALA A 131 3.51 -3.43 -18.50
CA ALA A 131 3.55 -2.22 -17.69
C ALA A 131 2.28 -2.16 -16.84
N GLY A 132 2.34 -1.49 -15.70
CA GLY A 132 1.19 -1.38 -14.80
C GLY A 132 1.21 -0.08 -14.03
N GLU A 133 0.08 0.25 -13.45
CA GLU A 133 -0.10 1.44 -12.64
C GLU A 133 -0.79 1.11 -11.34
N PHE A 134 -0.50 1.89 -10.31
CA PHE A 134 -1.24 1.88 -9.05
C PHE A 134 -1.23 3.26 -8.42
N THR A 135 -2.13 3.50 -7.48
CA THR A 135 -2.21 4.77 -6.75
C THR A 135 -1.81 4.58 -5.30
N ILE A 136 -1.27 5.64 -4.72
CA ILE A 136 -1.02 5.74 -3.28
C ILE A 136 -2.04 6.73 -2.73
N ALA A 137 -2.87 6.29 -1.79
CA ALA A 137 -3.97 7.10 -1.25
C ALA A 137 -3.81 7.35 0.25
N ASP A 138 -4.37 8.46 0.72
CA ASP A 138 -4.54 8.69 2.14
C ASP A 138 -5.67 7.80 2.67
N PRO A 139 -5.38 6.88 3.61
CA PRO A 139 -6.38 5.93 4.08
C PRO A 139 -7.52 6.59 4.89
N VAL A 140 -7.33 7.84 5.34
CA VAL A 140 -8.33 8.61 6.09
C VAL A 140 -9.19 9.46 5.16
N THR A 141 -8.57 10.19 4.23
CA THR A 141 -9.28 11.15 3.38
C THR A 141 -9.67 10.58 2.01
N GLY A 142 -9.01 9.51 1.55
CA GLY A 142 -9.13 8.97 0.20
C GLY A 142 -8.44 9.81 -0.87
N GLU A 143 -7.72 10.89 -0.49
CA GLU A 143 -6.97 11.71 -1.43
C GLU A 143 -5.81 10.90 -2.04
N ILE A 144 -5.70 10.89 -3.36
CA ILE A 144 -4.58 10.23 -4.05
C ILE A 144 -3.35 11.11 -3.85
N MET A 145 -2.33 10.62 -3.14
CA MET A 145 -1.08 11.31 -2.85
C MET A 145 -0.06 11.19 -3.98
N ALA A 146 -0.04 10.03 -4.66
CA ALA A 146 0.83 9.79 -5.81
C ALA A 146 0.22 8.79 -6.80
N ASN A 147 0.55 8.94 -8.09
CA ASN A 147 0.27 7.96 -9.14
C ASN A 147 1.57 7.28 -9.54
N CYS A 148 1.62 5.95 -9.49
CA CYS A 148 2.83 5.17 -9.75
C CYS A 148 2.69 4.37 -11.04
N LEU A 149 3.73 4.42 -11.87
CA LEU A 149 3.88 3.64 -13.09
C LEU A 149 5.05 2.67 -12.91
N VAL A 150 4.85 1.42 -13.27
CA VAL A 150 5.88 0.37 -13.26
C VAL A 150 6.05 -0.16 -14.68
N ALA A 151 7.26 -0.07 -15.21
CA ALA A 151 7.56 -0.52 -16.57
C ALA A 151 7.39 -2.04 -16.75
N ALA A 152 7.27 -2.46 -18.01
CA ALA A 152 7.42 -3.85 -18.42
C ALA A 152 8.91 -4.21 -18.59
N GLY A 153 9.21 -5.50 -18.67
CA GLY A 153 10.54 -6.03 -18.96
C GLY A 153 11.34 -6.40 -17.72
N GLN A 154 12.61 -6.77 -17.95
CA GLN A 154 13.58 -7.14 -16.91
C GLN A 154 14.11 -5.89 -16.20
N GLY A 155 14.28 -5.96 -14.87
CA GLY A 155 14.70 -4.83 -14.04
C GLY A 155 13.84 -3.58 -14.26
N PRO A 156 12.51 -3.68 -14.11
CA PRO A 156 11.61 -2.58 -14.47
C PRO A 156 11.85 -1.34 -13.59
N GLU A 157 11.63 -0.16 -14.16
CA GLU A 157 11.60 1.10 -13.43
C GLU A 157 10.22 1.32 -12.81
N MET A 158 10.18 1.79 -11.56
CA MET A 158 8.99 2.31 -10.90
C MET A 158 9.16 3.82 -10.70
N VAL A 159 8.20 4.60 -11.19
CA VAL A 159 8.15 6.06 -11.02
C VAL A 159 6.79 6.48 -10.48
N CYS A 160 6.80 7.13 -9.32
CA CYS A 160 5.63 7.73 -8.69
C CYS A 160 5.66 9.26 -8.85
N THR A 161 4.54 9.83 -9.28
CA THR A 161 4.34 11.28 -9.43
C THR A 161 3.39 11.79 -8.37
N LEU A 162 3.85 12.75 -7.57
CA LEU A 162 3.05 13.39 -6.52
C LEU A 162 1.89 14.19 -7.14
N THR A 163 0.73 14.17 -6.48
CA THR A 163 -0.44 14.94 -6.91
C THR A 163 -0.54 16.26 -6.15
N ASP A 164 -1.56 17.08 -6.45
CA ASP A 164 -1.88 18.29 -5.68
C ASP A 164 -2.15 18.03 -4.19
N ALA A 165 -2.49 16.79 -3.81
CA ALA A 165 -2.81 16.41 -2.44
C ALA A 165 -1.64 16.57 -1.46
N VAL A 166 -0.40 16.66 -1.94
CA VAL A 166 0.79 16.89 -1.08
C VAL A 166 1.03 18.37 -0.80
N THR A 167 0.40 19.27 -1.57
CA THR A 167 0.72 20.70 -1.53
C THR A 167 0.36 21.30 -0.18
N GLY A 168 1.35 21.93 0.47
CA GLY A 168 1.17 22.56 1.79
C GLY A 168 1.08 21.58 2.96
N LYS A 169 1.27 20.27 2.71
CA LYS A 169 1.48 19.26 3.75
C LYS A 169 2.96 19.13 4.04
N GLU A 170 3.28 18.70 5.26
CA GLU A 170 4.63 18.27 5.63
C GLU A 170 4.59 16.83 6.13
N ASP A 171 5.76 16.26 6.42
CA ASP A 171 5.89 14.84 6.81
C ASP A 171 5.15 13.92 5.82
N VAL A 172 5.26 14.22 4.52
CA VAL A 172 4.59 13.45 3.47
C VAL A 172 5.33 12.13 3.26
N ARG A 173 4.68 11.02 3.67
CA ARG A 173 5.26 9.67 3.67
C ARG A 173 4.19 8.58 3.69
N GLY A 174 4.61 7.35 3.46
CA GLY A 174 3.76 6.18 3.65
C GLY A 174 4.43 4.90 3.17
N THR A 175 3.61 3.97 2.66
CA THR A 175 4.04 2.65 2.20
C THR A 175 3.59 2.40 0.78
N PHE A 176 4.22 1.44 0.11
CA PHE A 176 3.74 0.88 -1.14
C PHE A 176 4.02 -0.61 -1.20
N TRP A 177 3.34 -1.28 -2.12
CA TRP A 177 3.64 -2.64 -2.53
C TRP A 177 3.37 -2.80 -4.02
N MET A 178 4.04 -3.77 -4.63
CA MET A 178 3.77 -4.22 -6.00
C MET A 178 4.17 -5.68 -6.19
N GLN A 179 3.72 -6.27 -7.30
CA GLN A 179 4.10 -7.61 -7.72
C GLN A 179 5.06 -7.56 -8.91
N ALA A 180 6.04 -8.47 -8.88
CA ALA A 180 6.93 -8.78 -10.00
C ALA A 180 7.14 -10.29 -10.10
N ARG A 181 7.87 -10.73 -11.12
CA ARG A 181 8.18 -12.15 -11.36
C ARG A 181 9.67 -12.42 -11.23
N ALA A 182 10.06 -13.41 -10.44
CA ALA A 182 11.44 -13.88 -10.33
C ALA A 182 11.87 -14.55 -11.65
N SER A 183 12.49 -13.80 -12.56
CA SER A 183 12.69 -14.19 -13.96
C SER A 183 14.10 -14.67 -14.26
N GLN A 184 15.07 -14.30 -13.43
CA GLN A 184 16.44 -14.78 -13.50
C GLN A 184 16.77 -15.62 -12.26
N THR A 185 17.47 -16.74 -12.47
CA THR A 185 17.99 -17.53 -11.37
C THR A 185 19.26 -16.90 -10.80
N THR A 186 19.44 -17.02 -9.49
CA THR A 186 20.64 -16.54 -8.80
C THR A 186 20.91 -17.41 -7.58
N ALA A 187 22.19 -17.63 -7.26
CA ALA A 187 22.60 -18.28 -6.01
C ALA A 187 22.89 -17.27 -4.89
N SER A 188 22.80 -15.96 -5.18
CA SER A 188 22.87 -14.93 -4.15
C SER A 188 21.63 -15.00 -3.28
N GLU A 189 21.77 -14.82 -1.97
CA GLU A 189 20.65 -14.72 -1.02
C GLU A 189 20.11 -13.29 -0.88
N THR A 190 20.71 -12.35 -1.62
CA THR A 190 20.32 -10.94 -1.61
C THR A 190 20.28 -10.38 -3.03
N VAL A 191 19.49 -9.33 -3.21
CA VAL A 191 19.38 -8.55 -4.44
C VAL A 191 19.55 -7.06 -4.15
N GLU A 192 20.01 -6.30 -5.15
CA GLU A 192 20.33 -4.88 -5.04
C GLU A 192 19.26 -4.03 -5.73
N PHE A 193 18.55 -3.21 -4.95
CA PHE A 193 17.61 -2.21 -5.46
C PHE A 193 18.33 -0.88 -5.66
N ASP A 194 18.25 -0.31 -6.86
CA ASP A 194 18.77 1.03 -7.16
C ASP A 194 17.69 2.07 -6.86
N LEU A 195 17.92 2.87 -5.81
CA LEU A 195 17.01 3.91 -5.34
C LEU A 195 17.41 5.30 -5.86
N GLY A 196 18.32 5.38 -6.85
CA GLY A 196 18.86 6.62 -7.40
C GLY A 196 20.19 6.99 -6.75
N ASP A 197 20.14 7.63 -5.58
CA ASP A 197 21.37 8.08 -4.89
C ASP A 197 21.98 6.97 -4.01
N THR A 198 21.21 5.92 -3.72
CA THR A 198 21.58 4.83 -2.84
C THR A 198 21.16 3.49 -3.42
N VAL A 199 21.89 2.45 -3.03
CA VAL A 199 21.51 1.05 -3.29
C VAL A 199 21.09 0.43 -1.97
N GLU A 200 19.94 -0.24 -1.95
CA GLU A 200 19.48 -1.04 -0.81
C GLU A 200 19.61 -2.52 -1.13
N ILE A 201 20.28 -3.26 -0.23
CA ILE A 201 20.48 -4.71 -0.36
C ILE A 201 19.35 -5.38 0.42
N VAL A 202 18.56 -6.22 -0.25
CA VAL A 202 17.38 -6.85 0.31
C VAL A 202 17.53 -8.37 0.26
N ASP A 203 17.21 -9.04 1.37
CA ASP A 203 17.22 -10.49 1.47
C ASP A 203 16.12 -11.09 0.57
N LEU A 204 16.50 -12.11 -0.20
CA LEU A 204 15.53 -12.94 -0.92
C LEU A 204 14.79 -13.84 0.08
N PRO A 205 13.52 -14.19 -0.18
CA PRO A 205 12.82 -15.19 0.60
C PRO A 205 13.56 -16.53 0.58
N GLY A 206 13.75 -17.16 1.75
CA GLY A 206 14.37 -18.48 1.88
C GLY A 206 15.87 -18.54 1.61
N ASP A 207 16.43 -19.76 1.60
CA ASP A 207 17.86 -20.01 1.37
C ASP A 207 18.12 -20.42 -0.09
N GLY A 208 19.28 -20.01 -0.64
CA GLY A 208 19.73 -20.46 -1.96
C GLY A 208 19.34 -19.58 -3.15
N GLY A 209 18.73 -18.40 -2.90
CA GLY A 209 18.44 -17.39 -3.90
C GLY A 209 17.19 -17.68 -4.74
N VAL A 210 17.24 -17.33 -6.03
CA VAL A 210 16.17 -17.68 -6.99
C VAL A 210 16.54 -18.99 -7.67
N VAL A 211 15.87 -20.06 -7.29
CA VAL A 211 16.17 -21.42 -7.78
C VAL A 211 15.51 -21.66 -9.15
N PRO A 212 16.09 -22.49 -10.02
CA PRO A 212 15.45 -22.87 -11.29
C PRO A 212 14.10 -23.53 -11.09
N GLU A 213 13.22 -23.40 -12.08
CA GLU A 213 11.99 -24.20 -12.17
C GLU A 213 12.32 -25.70 -12.22
N ASP A 214 11.47 -26.53 -11.61
CA ASP A 214 11.60 -27.98 -11.67
C ASP A 214 11.38 -28.47 -13.11
N PRO A 215 12.37 -29.12 -13.75
CA PRO A 215 12.21 -29.62 -15.10
C PRO A 215 11.36 -30.90 -15.17
N ALA A 216 10.94 -31.49 -14.05
CA ALA A 216 10.08 -32.67 -14.05
C ALA A 216 8.81 -32.44 -14.89
N GLU A 217 8.47 -33.42 -15.71
CA GLU A 217 7.18 -33.41 -16.40
C GLU A 217 6.05 -33.55 -15.37
N ALA A 218 4.98 -32.78 -15.55
CA ALA A 218 3.77 -32.94 -14.74
C ALA A 218 3.17 -34.35 -14.91
N GLU A 219 2.73 -34.96 -13.81
CA GLU A 219 2.18 -36.32 -13.85
C GLU A 219 0.81 -36.40 -14.55
N GLU A 220 0.05 -35.30 -14.54
CA GLU A 220 -1.33 -35.21 -15.04
C GLU A 220 -1.55 -33.94 -15.87
N PRO A 221 -2.56 -33.90 -16.77
CA PRO A 221 -2.92 -32.70 -17.49
C PRO A 221 -3.27 -31.55 -16.55
N TYR A 222 -2.81 -30.37 -16.89
CA TYR A 222 -2.95 -29.20 -16.05
C TYR A 222 -3.41 -28.01 -16.87
N LYS A 223 -3.94 -27.00 -16.18
CA LYS A 223 -4.41 -25.77 -16.80
C LYS A 223 -3.99 -24.59 -15.93
N TYR A 224 -3.57 -23.52 -16.59
CA TYR A 224 -3.32 -22.24 -15.94
C TYR A 224 -3.68 -21.09 -16.89
N GLY A 225 -3.86 -19.90 -16.34
CA GLY A 225 -4.13 -18.72 -17.13
C GLY A 225 -4.01 -17.44 -16.33
N GLY A 226 -4.04 -16.33 -17.04
CA GLY A 226 -3.93 -15.00 -16.46
C GLY A 226 -4.06 -13.91 -17.51
N GLU A 227 -4.04 -12.68 -17.04
CA GLU A 227 -4.04 -11.48 -17.87
C GLU A 227 -2.83 -11.39 -18.81
N THR A 228 -3.03 -10.62 -19.88
CA THR A 228 -1.97 -10.19 -20.80
C THR A 228 -1.77 -8.69 -20.69
N GLU A 229 -0.86 -8.12 -21.48
CA GLU A 229 -0.71 -6.65 -21.57
C GLU A 229 -1.94 -5.95 -22.18
N THR A 230 -2.84 -6.71 -22.82
CA THR A 230 -4.05 -6.18 -23.45
C THR A 230 -5.22 -6.35 -22.49
N ASP A 231 -5.89 -5.24 -22.17
CA ASP A 231 -7.02 -5.22 -21.25
C ASP A 231 -8.14 -6.17 -21.67
N GLY A 232 -8.64 -6.94 -20.71
CA GLY A 232 -9.64 -7.99 -20.90
C GLY A 232 -9.22 -9.19 -21.75
N LEU A 233 -7.99 -9.23 -22.29
CA LEU A 233 -7.44 -10.38 -23.01
C LEU A 233 -6.72 -11.30 -22.02
N LEU A 234 -7.25 -12.50 -21.83
CA LEU A 234 -6.69 -13.52 -20.97
C LEU A 234 -5.98 -14.60 -21.80
N LYS A 235 -4.81 -15.01 -21.34
CA LYS A 235 -4.06 -16.15 -21.84
C LYS A 235 -4.42 -17.39 -21.03
N TRP A 236 -4.64 -18.50 -21.73
CA TRP A 236 -4.82 -19.82 -21.12
C TRP A 236 -3.86 -20.82 -21.74
N VAL A 237 -3.41 -21.77 -20.91
CA VAL A 237 -2.60 -22.90 -21.33
C VAL A 237 -3.18 -24.17 -20.75
N VAL A 238 -3.33 -25.19 -21.59
CA VAL A 238 -3.60 -26.57 -21.18
C VAL A 238 -2.35 -27.38 -21.47
N GLY A 239 -1.74 -27.95 -20.43
CA GLY A 239 -0.60 -28.85 -20.51
C GLY A 239 -1.04 -30.31 -20.63
N ILE A 240 -0.41 -31.04 -21.54
CA ILE A 240 -0.70 -32.43 -21.84
C ILE A 240 0.61 -33.21 -21.69
N PRO A 241 0.80 -33.93 -20.56
CA PRO A 241 1.93 -34.80 -20.38
C PRO A 241 1.98 -35.92 -21.44
N SER A 242 3.18 -36.39 -21.71
CA SER A 242 3.50 -37.41 -22.69
C SER A 242 2.72 -38.71 -22.49
N GLY A 243 2.41 -39.07 -21.23
CA GLY A 243 1.57 -40.22 -20.89
C GLY A 243 0.11 -40.13 -21.34
N TYR A 244 -0.38 -38.93 -21.69
CA TYR A 244 -1.75 -38.67 -22.14
C TYR A 244 -1.87 -38.55 -23.66
N VAL A 245 -0.79 -38.84 -24.38
CA VAL A 245 -0.75 -38.87 -25.84
C VAL A 245 -0.78 -40.32 -26.30
N ALA A 246 -1.96 -40.78 -26.73
CA ALA A 246 -2.17 -42.15 -27.16
C ALA A 246 -2.07 -42.24 -28.70
N ASP A 247 -1.21 -43.12 -29.19
CA ASP A 247 -1.02 -43.37 -30.63
C ASP A 247 -0.75 -42.10 -31.47
N GLY A 248 -0.06 -41.11 -30.88
CA GLY A 248 0.25 -39.84 -31.54
C GLY A 248 -0.98 -38.92 -31.71
N ALA A 249 -1.98 -39.05 -30.84
CA ALA A 249 -3.19 -38.25 -30.85
C ALA A 249 -3.71 -37.93 -29.43
N PHE A 250 -4.46 -36.84 -29.32
CA PHE A 250 -5.25 -36.50 -28.13
C PHE A 250 -6.36 -35.50 -28.50
N THR A 251 -7.34 -35.35 -27.61
CA THR A 251 -8.46 -34.42 -27.76
C THR A 251 -8.63 -33.57 -26.52
N ILE A 252 -9.05 -32.32 -26.71
CA ILE A 252 -9.39 -31.39 -25.63
C ILE A 252 -10.79 -30.85 -25.87
N ARG A 253 -11.60 -30.79 -24.81
CA ARG A 253 -12.84 -30.02 -24.77
C ARG A 253 -12.70 -28.93 -23.73
N ASP A 254 -12.83 -27.68 -24.14
CA ASP A 254 -12.66 -26.53 -23.25
C ASP A 254 -13.95 -25.71 -23.20
N THR A 255 -14.33 -25.27 -22.01
CA THR A 255 -15.58 -24.55 -21.77
C THR A 255 -15.34 -23.49 -20.69
N LEU A 256 -15.75 -22.25 -20.97
CA LEU A 256 -15.74 -21.18 -19.97
C LEU A 256 -16.73 -21.49 -18.85
N ASP A 257 -16.41 -21.09 -17.63
CA ASP A 257 -17.32 -21.28 -16.48
C ASP A 257 -18.63 -20.51 -16.69
N ALA A 258 -19.71 -21.02 -16.08
CA ALA A 258 -21.03 -20.41 -16.19
C ALA A 258 -21.06 -18.99 -15.60
N GLY A 259 -21.85 -18.10 -16.22
CA GLY A 259 -21.99 -16.69 -15.80
C GLY A 259 -21.05 -15.71 -16.52
N LEU A 260 -20.23 -16.19 -17.45
CA LEU A 260 -19.31 -15.40 -18.27
C LEU A 260 -19.92 -15.03 -19.65
N ASP A 261 -21.14 -14.49 -19.68
CA ASP A 261 -21.88 -14.21 -20.93
C ASP A 261 -21.23 -13.12 -21.81
N GLY A 262 -20.38 -12.29 -21.22
CA GLY A 262 -19.57 -11.26 -21.90
C GLY A 262 -18.10 -11.64 -22.06
N HIS A 263 -17.75 -12.93 -22.07
CA HIS A 263 -16.38 -13.39 -22.26
C HIS A 263 -16.34 -14.52 -23.29
N ARG A 264 -15.41 -14.47 -24.25
CA ARG A 264 -15.43 -15.37 -25.40
C ARG A 264 -14.03 -15.78 -25.83
N TYR A 265 -13.91 -16.93 -26.48
CA TYR A 265 -12.66 -17.29 -27.18
C TYR A 265 -12.39 -16.35 -28.36
N THR A 266 -11.14 -15.97 -28.53
CA THR A 266 -10.68 -15.13 -29.66
C THR A 266 -10.60 -15.89 -30.99
N GLY A 267 -10.53 -17.23 -30.92
CA GLY A 267 -10.26 -18.09 -32.06
C GLY A 267 -8.79 -18.43 -32.27
N GLU A 268 -7.87 -17.75 -31.56
CA GLU A 268 -6.44 -18.00 -31.66
C GLU A 268 -6.01 -19.20 -30.83
N VAL A 269 -5.33 -20.17 -31.46
CA VAL A 269 -4.77 -21.35 -30.80
C VAL A 269 -3.38 -21.66 -31.32
N ARG A 270 -2.49 -22.12 -30.44
CA ARG A 270 -1.15 -22.59 -30.80
C ARG A 270 -0.81 -23.83 -29.97
N LEU A 271 -0.55 -24.94 -30.65
CA LEU A 271 0.00 -26.13 -30.02
C LEU A 271 1.53 -26.08 -30.07
N SER A 272 2.17 -26.30 -28.93
CA SER A 272 3.62 -26.44 -28.82
C SER A 272 3.96 -27.79 -28.22
N GLN A 273 5.14 -28.33 -28.52
CA GLN A 273 5.66 -29.58 -28.00
C GLN A 273 7.07 -29.39 -27.42
N ARG A 274 7.40 -30.17 -26.39
CA ARG A 274 8.74 -30.20 -25.78
C ARG A 274 9.12 -31.64 -25.49
N ALA A 275 10.39 -31.98 -25.74
CA ALA A 275 10.86 -33.35 -25.56
C ALA A 275 10.89 -33.73 -24.08
N VAL A 276 10.63 -35.01 -23.80
CA VAL A 276 10.67 -35.59 -22.46
C VAL A 276 11.71 -36.70 -22.44
N GLU A 277 12.71 -36.55 -21.57
CA GLU A 277 13.76 -37.55 -21.36
C GLU A 277 13.84 -37.89 -19.87
N ASN A 278 13.71 -39.19 -19.54
CA ASN A 278 13.73 -39.68 -18.16
C ASN A 278 12.75 -38.97 -17.21
N GLY A 279 11.57 -38.60 -17.72
CA GLY A 279 10.54 -37.90 -16.94
C GLY A 279 10.78 -36.41 -16.74
N ALA A 280 11.76 -35.82 -17.43
CA ALA A 280 12.04 -34.38 -17.39
C ALA A 280 11.86 -33.74 -18.78
N LEU A 281 11.34 -32.52 -18.80
CA LEU A 281 11.25 -31.67 -19.98
C LEU A 281 12.64 -31.18 -20.38
N VAL A 282 13.02 -31.42 -21.64
CA VAL A 282 14.35 -31.08 -22.17
C VAL A 282 14.26 -30.23 -23.43
N GLY A 283 15.23 -29.32 -23.59
CA GLY A 283 15.26 -28.36 -24.69
C GLY A 283 14.17 -27.29 -24.57
N ASP A 284 13.85 -26.64 -25.69
CA ASP A 284 12.84 -25.58 -25.77
C ASP A 284 11.51 -26.10 -26.33
N TRP A 285 10.43 -25.37 -26.04
CA TRP A 285 9.14 -25.57 -26.70
C TRP A 285 9.24 -25.25 -28.19
N SER A 286 8.70 -26.13 -29.03
CA SER A 286 8.64 -25.99 -30.48
C SER A 286 7.20 -26.01 -30.96
N VAL A 287 6.87 -25.15 -31.92
CA VAL A 287 5.49 -25.05 -32.44
C VAL A 287 5.17 -26.27 -33.32
N VAL A 288 4.02 -26.88 -33.09
CA VAL A 288 3.49 -27.98 -33.91
C VAL A 288 2.84 -27.41 -35.18
N ASP A 289 3.03 -28.09 -36.31
CA ASP A 289 2.39 -27.70 -37.58
C ASP A 289 0.86 -27.67 -37.42
N PRO A 290 0.19 -26.54 -37.75
CA PRO A 290 -1.26 -26.45 -37.73
C PRO A 290 -1.99 -27.52 -38.57
N ALA A 291 -1.33 -28.16 -39.54
CA ALA A 291 -1.90 -29.29 -40.28
C ALA A 291 -2.10 -30.56 -39.41
N SER A 292 -1.43 -30.65 -38.27
CA SER A 292 -1.52 -31.78 -37.33
C SER A 292 -2.67 -31.65 -36.32
N TYR A 293 -3.45 -30.57 -36.36
CA TYR A 293 -4.57 -30.39 -35.46
C TYR A 293 -5.73 -29.61 -36.07
N GLN A 294 -6.90 -29.75 -35.44
CA GLN A 294 -8.11 -29.02 -35.79
C GLN A 294 -8.76 -28.49 -34.53
N VAL A 295 -9.34 -27.29 -34.64
CA VAL A 295 -10.14 -26.67 -33.58
C VAL A 295 -11.52 -26.31 -34.13
N ARG A 296 -12.55 -26.56 -33.32
CA ARG A 296 -13.93 -26.19 -33.62
C ARG A 296 -14.51 -25.43 -32.45
N PHE A 297 -14.63 -24.12 -32.61
CA PHE A 297 -15.33 -23.26 -31.65
C PHE A 297 -16.84 -23.45 -31.77
N ALA A 298 -17.52 -23.45 -30.63
CA ALA A 298 -18.97 -23.37 -30.59
C ALA A 298 -19.46 -21.99 -31.04
N ALA A 299 -20.68 -21.93 -31.58
CA ALA A 299 -21.24 -20.70 -32.14
C ALA A 299 -21.53 -19.62 -31.07
N ASP A 300 -21.68 -20.02 -29.81
CA ASP A 300 -21.81 -19.12 -28.66
C ASP A 300 -20.48 -18.45 -28.29
N GLY A 301 -19.34 -19.00 -28.74
CA GLY A 301 -18.01 -18.54 -28.37
C GLY A 301 -17.60 -18.90 -26.93
N GLN A 302 -18.29 -19.85 -26.28
CA GLN A 302 -18.06 -20.25 -24.89
C GLN A 302 -17.46 -21.65 -24.72
N SER A 303 -17.25 -22.38 -25.82
CA SER A 303 -16.50 -23.64 -25.80
C SER A 303 -15.78 -23.93 -27.11
N PHE A 304 -14.81 -24.84 -27.07
CA PHE A 304 -14.23 -25.44 -28.26
C PHE A 304 -13.93 -26.93 -28.09
N GLU A 305 -13.89 -27.64 -29.21
CA GLU A 305 -13.29 -28.98 -29.31
C GLU A 305 -12.00 -28.88 -30.12
N PHE A 306 -10.92 -29.47 -29.60
CA PHE A 306 -9.62 -29.56 -30.23
C PHE A 306 -9.21 -31.02 -30.39
N ALA A 307 -8.62 -31.35 -31.53
CA ALA A 307 -8.07 -32.68 -31.77
C ALA A 307 -6.73 -32.56 -32.50
N ALA A 308 -5.70 -33.22 -31.99
CA ALA A 308 -4.41 -33.36 -32.65
C ALA A 308 -4.15 -34.83 -33.03
N THR A 309 -3.53 -35.04 -34.18
CA THR A 309 -3.22 -36.37 -34.72
C THR A 309 -1.92 -36.36 -35.52
N GLY A 310 -1.32 -37.54 -35.75
CA GLY A 310 -0.06 -37.64 -36.49
C GLY A 310 1.13 -37.06 -35.75
N LEU A 311 1.02 -36.94 -34.42
CA LEU A 311 2.09 -36.52 -33.54
C LEU A 311 3.06 -37.69 -33.29
N PRO A 312 4.28 -37.43 -32.80
CA PRO A 312 5.13 -38.47 -32.25
C PRO A 312 4.39 -39.33 -31.23
N ALA A 313 4.53 -40.66 -31.34
CA ALA A 313 3.83 -41.63 -30.49
C ALA A 313 4.32 -41.63 -29.02
N GLY A 314 5.32 -40.84 -28.67
CA GLY A 314 5.83 -40.69 -27.31
C GLY A 314 7.04 -39.75 -27.25
N GLY A 315 7.49 -39.46 -26.03
CA GLY A 315 8.69 -38.64 -25.77
C GLY A 315 8.49 -37.13 -25.91
N PHE A 316 7.23 -36.66 -25.97
CA PHE A 316 6.91 -35.24 -26.01
C PHE A 316 5.73 -34.92 -25.10
N ALA A 317 5.86 -33.84 -24.33
CA ALA A 317 4.77 -33.13 -23.69
C ALA A 317 4.25 -32.03 -24.62
N TYR A 318 3.01 -31.61 -24.43
CA TYR A 318 2.38 -30.58 -25.26
C TYR A 318 1.76 -29.47 -24.41
N GLU A 319 1.73 -28.26 -24.95
CA GLU A 319 0.99 -27.12 -24.40
C GLU A 319 0.10 -26.51 -25.48
N LEU A 320 -1.21 -26.49 -25.23
CA LEU A 320 -2.16 -25.74 -26.04
C LEU A 320 -2.35 -24.35 -25.43
N LEU A 321 -1.81 -23.34 -26.12
CA LEU A 321 -2.00 -21.92 -25.82
C LEU A 321 -3.19 -21.37 -26.58
N TYR A 322 -4.03 -20.57 -25.93
CA TYR A 322 -5.11 -19.81 -26.58
C TYR A 322 -5.53 -18.62 -25.73
N TYR A 323 -6.42 -17.80 -26.28
CA TYR A 323 -6.85 -16.56 -25.66
C TYR A 323 -8.36 -16.39 -25.61
N THR A 324 -8.82 -15.74 -24.56
CA THR A 324 -10.20 -15.31 -24.38
C THR A 324 -10.26 -13.80 -24.15
N GLN A 325 -11.35 -13.16 -24.54
CA GLN A 325 -11.52 -11.71 -24.47
C GLN A 325 -12.81 -11.38 -23.72
N ALA A 326 -12.74 -10.47 -22.75
CA ALA A 326 -13.90 -9.83 -22.16
C ALA A 326 -14.47 -8.77 -23.11
N ASP A 327 -15.79 -8.78 -23.30
CA ASP A 327 -16.55 -7.86 -24.14
C ASP A 327 -16.64 -6.44 -23.51
N GLY A 328 -16.42 -6.34 -22.20
CA GLY A 328 -16.51 -5.10 -21.41
C GLY A 328 -15.26 -4.84 -20.56
N PRO A 329 -15.23 -3.70 -19.82
CA PRO A 329 -14.12 -3.38 -18.94
C PRO A 329 -13.98 -4.45 -17.86
N VAL A 330 -12.73 -4.81 -17.57
CA VAL A 330 -12.38 -5.74 -16.51
C VAL A 330 -11.99 -4.94 -15.26
N VAL A 331 -12.55 -5.30 -14.11
CA VAL A 331 -12.31 -4.58 -12.85
C VAL A 331 -11.78 -5.51 -11.77
N GLN A 332 -11.13 -4.92 -10.75
CA GLN A 332 -10.62 -5.65 -9.60
C GLN A 332 -11.72 -6.51 -8.97
N GLY A 333 -11.38 -7.78 -8.70
CA GLY A 333 -12.29 -8.77 -8.13
C GLY A 333 -13.08 -9.57 -9.16
N ASP A 334 -13.05 -9.22 -10.44
CA ASP A 334 -13.62 -10.06 -11.50
C ASP A 334 -12.94 -11.44 -11.52
N VAL A 335 -13.73 -12.47 -11.80
CA VAL A 335 -13.28 -13.87 -11.77
C VAL A 335 -13.59 -14.53 -13.11
N PHE A 336 -12.55 -14.99 -13.80
CA PHE A 336 -12.63 -15.72 -15.05
C PHE A 336 -12.26 -17.18 -14.79
N GLY A 337 -13.26 -18.06 -14.84
CA GLY A 337 -13.07 -19.50 -14.74
C GLY A 337 -13.09 -20.18 -16.10
N ASN A 338 -12.25 -21.20 -16.27
CA ASN A 338 -12.22 -22.00 -17.48
C ASN A 338 -11.90 -23.47 -17.14
N HIS A 339 -12.61 -24.38 -17.81
CA HIS A 339 -12.54 -25.83 -17.58
C HIS A 339 -12.18 -26.58 -18.87
N ALA A 340 -11.21 -27.49 -18.78
CA ALA A 340 -10.76 -28.34 -19.88
C ALA A 340 -10.90 -29.83 -19.55
N ILE A 341 -11.20 -30.64 -20.56
CA ILE A 341 -11.16 -32.11 -20.50
C ILE A 341 -10.14 -32.60 -21.53
N VAL A 342 -9.04 -33.17 -21.08
CA VAL A 342 -8.01 -33.81 -21.93
C VAL A 342 -8.30 -35.32 -21.99
N GLY A 343 -8.86 -35.77 -23.11
CA GLY A 343 -9.41 -37.13 -23.23
C GLY A 343 -10.56 -37.35 -22.24
N THR A 344 -10.26 -37.97 -21.11
CA THR A 344 -11.20 -38.19 -19.99
C THR A 344 -10.78 -37.48 -18.69
N PHE A 345 -9.64 -36.79 -18.69
CA PHE A 345 -9.10 -36.13 -17.51
C PHE A 345 -9.60 -34.68 -17.45
N GLU A 346 -10.15 -34.27 -16.31
CA GLU A 346 -10.69 -32.92 -16.11
C GLU A 346 -9.66 -32.03 -15.40
N THR A 347 -9.51 -30.80 -15.86
CA THR A 347 -8.66 -29.78 -15.25
C THR A 347 -9.29 -28.41 -15.39
N SER A 348 -9.02 -27.50 -14.48
CA SER A 348 -9.58 -26.15 -14.51
C SER A 348 -8.58 -25.13 -14.00
N ALA A 349 -8.83 -23.87 -14.35
CA ALA A 349 -8.08 -22.75 -13.85
C ALA A 349 -9.02 -21.57 -13.71
N THR A 350 -8.76 -20.77 -12.69
CA THR A 350 -9.49 -19.55 -12.42
C THR A 350 -8.48 -18.42 -12.33
N HIS A 351 -8.78 -17.30 -12.97
CA HIS A 351 -8.05 -16.07 -12.82
C HIS A 351 -8.92 -15.04 -12.13
N THR A 352 -8.43 -14.49 -11.02
CA THR A 352 -9.06 -13.36 -10.34
C THR A 352 -8.25 -12.12 -10.63
N VAL A 353 -8.92 -11.08 -11.11
CA VAL A 353 -8.32 -9.76 -11.34
C VAL A 353 -7.95 -9.18 -9.99
N THR A 354 -6.67 -9.03 -9.74
CA THR A 354 -6.14 -8.50 -8.49
C THR A 354 -5.29 -7.28 -8.76
N GLU A 355 -5.18 -6.40 -7.78
CA GLU A 355 -4.21 -5.32 -7.87
C GLU A 355 -2.80 -5.92 -7.94
N SER A 356 -1.99 -5.38 -8.84
CA SER A 356 -0.57 -5.71 -8.92
C SER A 356 0.31 -4.70 -8.19
N GLY A 357 -0.30 -3.73 -7.49
CA GLY A 357 0.35 -2.78 -6.61
C GLY A 357 -0.64 -1.82 -5.94
N GLY A 358 -0.16 -1.11 -4.93
CA GLY A 358 -0.94 -0.15 -4.16
C GLY A 358 -0.09 0.47 -3.05
N GLY A 359 -0.65 1.39 -2.28
CA GLY A 359 0.06 1.96 -1.15
C GLY A 359 -0.75 3.00 -0.40
N ASP A 360 -0.25 3.32 0.79
CA ASP A 360 -0.83 4.35 1.64
C ASP A 360 0.12 5.56 1.70
N GLY A 361 -0.46 6.74 1.85
CA GLY A 361 0.29 7.99 1.91
C GLY A 361 -0.42 9.03 2.75
N SER A 362 0.28 9.73 3.62
CA SER A 362 -0.32 10.80 4.41
C SER A 362 0.61 12.00 4.50
N GLY A 363 0.07 13.13 4.90
CA GLY A 363 0.84 14.34 5.20
C GLY A 363 0.11 15.20 6.23
N VAL A 364 0.86 15.98 6.98
CA VAL A 364 0.35 16.83 8.06
C VAL A 364 0.16 18.24 7.55
N THR A 365 -1.10 18.69 7.52
CA THR A 365 -1.42 20.11 7.38
C THR A 365 -1.33 20.77 8.75
N TYR A 366 -0.72 21.95 8.82
CA TYR A 366 -0.62 22.73 10.04
C TYR A 366 -1.60 23.91 10.07
N THR A 367 -1.92 24.37 11.27
CA THR A 367 -2.72 25.56 11.54
C THR A 367 -2.15 26.35 12.71
N SER A 368 -2.67 27.54 12.96
CA SER A 368 -2.27 28.44 14.03
C SER A 368 -3.44 29.33 14.45
N PHE A 369 -3.27 30.11 15.52
CA PHE A 369 -4.12 31.28 15.76
C PHE A 369 -3.27 32.55 15.76
N SER A 370 -3.88 33.66 15.39
CA SER A 370 -3.35 34.99 15.65
C SER A 370 -4.18 35.67 16.73
N ILE A 371 -3.56 36.40 17.65
CA ILE A 371 -4.26 37.10 18.72
C ILE A 371 -3.79 38.55 18.78
N SER A 372 -4.76 39.48 18.82
CA SER A 372 -4.50 40.90 19.00
C SER A 372 -5.09 41.38 20.31
N LYS A 373 -4.40 42.30 20.98
CA LYS A 373 -4.89 42.87 22.23
C LYS A 373 -5.78 44.09 21.97
N ALA A 374 -6.94 44.12 22.62
CA ALA A 374 -7.86 45.24 22.68
C ALA A 374 -8.10 45.68 24.13
N LEU A 375 -8.30 46.98 24.35
CA LEU A 375 -8.60 47.55 25.65
C LEU A 375 -9.92 48.31 25.60
N THR A 376 -10.70 48.16 26.67
CA THR A 376 -11.97 48.85 26.89
C THR A 376 -11.99 49.47 28.29
N GLY A 377 -13.00 50.28 28.59
CA GLY A 377 -13.17 50.91 29.89
C GLY A 377 -12.49 52.29 30.02
N PRO A 378 -12.82 53.05 31.09
CA PRO A 378 -12.42 54.45 31.22
C PRO A 378 -10.91 54.70 31.27
N GLN A 379 -10.12 53.70 31.69
CA GLN A 379 -8.67 53.81 31.82
C GLN A 379 -7.89 53.12 30.69
N ALA A 380 -8.54 52.74 29.58
CA ALA A 380 -7.89 52.04 28.48
C ALA A 380 -6.68 52.80 27.91
N ALA A 381 -6.80 54.13 27.79
CA ALA A 381 -5.73 54.98 27.27
C ALA A 381 -4.44 54.93 28.11
N ALA A 382 -4.57 54.85 29.44
CA ALA A 382 -3.43 54.79 30.36
C ALA A 382 -2.64 53.47 30.22
N ALA A 383 -3.29 52.40 29.78
CA ALA A 383 -2.70 51.08 29.68
C ALA A 383 -2.20 50.71 28.26
N GLN A 384 -2.24 51.64 27.30
CA GLN A 384 -1.82 51.36 25.92
C GLN A 384 -0.35 50.94 25.77
N ALA A 385 0.53 51.45 26.64
CA ALA A 385 1.95 51.11 26.63
C ALA A 385 2.29 49.86 27.45
N ALA A 386 1.29 49.22 28.08
CA ALA A 386 1.51 48.04 28.90
C ALA A 386 1.75 46.79 28.02
N THR A 387 2.38 45.78 28.64
CA THR A 387 2.65 44.49 28.01
C THR A 387 1.68 43.45 28.55
N TYR A 388 1.07 42.67 27.66
CA TYR A 388 0.14 41.60 28.02
C TYR A 388 0.72 40.26 27.61
N THR A 389 0.51 39.25 28.45
CA THR A 389 1.08 37.92 28.24
C THR A 389 -0.03 36.89 28.16
N VAL A 390 0.04 36.06 27.14
CA VAL A 390 -0.86 34.90 26.97
C VAL A 390 -0.04 33.63 27.10
N ARG A 391 -0.54 32.69 27.88
CA ARG A 391 -0.10 31.31 27.90
C ARG A 391 -1.02 30.47 27.04
N TYR A 392 -0.48 29.59 26.22
CA TYR A 392 -1.28 28.65 25.44
C TYR A 392 -0.65 27.26 25.36
N SER A 393 -1.48 26.25 25.15
CA SER A 393 -1.08 24.87 24.90
C SER A 393 -1.98 24.23 23.86
N VAL A 394 -1.61 23.04 23.37
CA VAL A 394 -2.49 22.20 22.56
C VAL A 394 -3.12 21.15 23.47
N LYS A 395 -4.45 21.07 23.47
CA LYS A 395 -5.21 20.16 24.33
C LYS A 395 -4.80 18.71 24.09
N GLY A 396 -4.45 18.00 25.17
CA GLY A 396 -3.99 16.60 25.11
C GLY A 396 -2.54 16.42 24.61
N SER A 397 -1.81 17.51 24.34
CA SER A 397 -0.38 17.44 24.01
C SER A 397 0.48 17.40 25.27
N ASP A 398 1.55 16.60 25.25
CA ASP A 398 2.59 16.59 26.29
C ASP A 398 3.59 17.76 26.16
N VAL A 399 3.48 18.56 25.08
CA VAL A 399 4.33 19.73 24.88
C VAL A 399 4.00 20.79 25.94
N PRO A 400 4.99 21.31 26.69
CA PRO A 400 4.76 22.34 27.70
C PRO A 400 4.06 23.58 27.13
N ALA A 401 3.20 24.18 27.94
CA ALA A 401 2.53 25.42 27.58
C ALA A 401 3.55 26.51 27.24
N LYS A 402 3.26 27.26 26.19
CA LYS A 402 4.09 28.33 25.65
C LYS A 402 3.53 29.68 26.08
N THR A 403 4.39 30.69 26.14
CA THR A 403 3.99 32.06 26.45
C THR A 403 4.28 32.97 25.26
N MET A 404 3.40 33.94 25.03
CA MET A 404 3.55 34.97 24.01
C MET A 404 3.19 36.33 24.57
N VAL A 405 3.95 37.34 24.17
CA VAL A 405 3.65 38.73 24.47
C VAL A 405 2.73 39.28 23.39
N VAL A 406 1.63 39.93 23.78
CA VAL A 406 0.58 40.45 22.89
C VAL A 406 0.48 41.98 23.04
N PRO A 407 1.15 42.77 22.17
CA PRO A 407 1.04 44.22 22.19
C PRO A 407 -0.35 44.71 21.78
N VAL A 408 -0.77 45.88 22.28
CA VAL A 408 -2.08 46.44 21.92
C VAL A 408 -2.17 46.77 20.44
N GLY A 409 -3.23 46.29 19.79
CA GLY A 409 -3.52 46.55 18.38
C GLY A 409 -2.61 45.84 17.38
N GLN A 410 -1.64 45.04 17.82
CA GLN A 410 -0.76 44.27 16.94
C GLN A 410 -1.07 42.77 17.06
N PRO A 411 -1.44 42.08 15.97
CA PRO A 411 -1.65 40.64 16.00
C PRO A 411 -0.32 39.91 16.16
N VAL A 412 -0.31 38.89 17.02
CA VAL A 412 0.81 37.97 17.23
C VAL A 412 0.33 36.56 16.91
N VAL A 413 1.12 35.82 16.14
CA VAL A 413 0.76 34.47 15.68
C VAL A 413 1.37 33.42 16.62
N SER A 414 0.60 32.40 16.96
CA SER A 414 1.08 31.25 17.71
C SER A 414 2.08 30.44 16.90
N GLU A 415 2.89 29.64 17.57
CA GLU A 415 3.46 28.49 16.89
C GLU A 415 2.36 27.59 16.33
N ARG A 416 2.67 26.94 15.22
CA ARG A 416 1.75 26.06 14.51
C ARG A 416 1.52 24.73 15.23
N ALA A 417 0.37 24.12 14.99
CA ALA A 417 0.00 22.77 15.42
C ALA A 417 -0.69 22.03 14.28
N PRO A 418 -0.74 20.68 14.26
CA PRO A 418 -1.49 19.93 13.25
C PRO A 418 -2.95 20.41 13.15
N LEU A 419 -3.48 20.50 11.94
CA LEU A 419 -4.87 20.88 11.69
C LEU A 419 -5.82 19.96 12.47
N GLY A 420 -6.87 20.55 13.08
CA GLY A 420 -7.76 19.84 14.00
C GLY A 420 -7.33 19.89 15.47
N SER A 421 -6.11 20.37 15.78
CA SER A 421 -5.67 20.63 17.15
C SER A 421 -6.50 21.73 17.83
N THR A 422 -6.87 21.52 19.09
CA THR A 422 -7.49 22.55 19.94
C THR A 422 -6.42 23.30 20.72
N PHE A 423 -6.32 24.61 20.53
CA PHE A 423 -5.52 25.49 21.38
C PHE A 423 -6.30 25.86 22.64
N VAL A 424 -5.64 25.78 23.80
CA VAL A 424 -6.14 26.26 25.10
C VAL A 424 -5.36 27.50 25.45
N ILE A 425 -6.04 28.62 25.73
CA ILE A 425 -5.46 29.96 25.81
C ILE A 425 -5.87 30.62 27.13
N GLU A 426 -4.92 31.22 27.82
CA GLU A 426 -5.10 31.90 29.11
C GLU A 426 -4.31 33.21 29.12
N GLU A 427 -4.94 34.31 29.52
CA GLU A 427 -4.16 35.52 29.85
C GLU A 427 -3.55 35.37 31.24
N ILE A 428 -2.24 35.61 31.33
CA ILE A 428 -1.46 35.52 32.56
C ILE A 428 -0.72 36.83 32.82
N ASP A 429 -0.27 37.03 34.06
CA ASP A 429 0.62 38.12 34.44
C ASP A 429 0.14 39.50 33.97
N LEU A 430 -1.11 39.86 34.31
CA LEU A 430 -1.69 41.16 33.98
C LEU A 430 -0.77 42.30 34.46
N PRO A 431 -0.50 43.30 33.61
CA PRO A 431 0.43 44.37 33.94
C PRO A 431 -0.12 45.25 35.06
N VAL A 432 0.75 45.70 35.96
CA VAL A 432 0.41 46.72 36.95
C VAL A 432 0.54 48.08 36.29
N VAL A 433 -0.58 48.79 36.13
CA VAL A 433 -0.65 50.15 35.56
C VAL A 433 -1.23 51.08 36.62
N GLU A 434 -0.56 52.22 36.85
CA GLU A 434 -1.00 53.20 37.83
C GLU A 434 -2.42 53.71 37.52
N GLY A 435 -3.29 53.70 38.54
CA GLY A 435 -4.69 54.14 38.40
C GLY A 435 -5.63 53.15 37.72
N VAL A 436 -5.16 51.96 37.33
CA VAL A 436 -5.96 50.92 36.65
C VAL A 436 -6.26 49.75 37.58
N THR A 437 -7.53 49.33 37.61
CA THR A 437 -7.95 48.02 38.12
C THR A 437 -8.55 47.22 36.96
N TRP A 438 -8.06 45.99 36.76
CA TRP A 438 -8.50 45.13 35.66
C TRP A 438 -9.85 44.47 35.97
N GLY A 439 -10.79 44.55 35.02
CA GLY A 439 -11.99 43.73 34.99
C GLY A 439 -11.72 42.33 34.43
N ALA A 440 -12.78 41.53 34.28
CA ALA A 440 -12.69 40.25 33.58
C ALA A 440 -12.23 40.48 32.14
N TRP A 441 -11.27 39.67 31.70
CA TRP A 441 -10.81 39.65 30.32
C TRP A 441 -11.61 38.61 29.52
N THR A 442 -11.69 38.81 28.21
CA THR A 442 -12.35 37.87 27.29
C THR A 442 -11.53 37.65 26.03
N ILE A 443 -11.70 36.49 25.40
CA ILE A 443 -11.20 36.24 24.04
C ILE A 443 -12.41 36.06 23.13
N SER A 444 -12.41 36.75 22.00
CA SER A 444 -13.39 36.58 20.93
C SER A 444 -12.72 36.23 19.61
N GLY A 445 -13.47 35.56 18.73
CA GLY A 445 -13.00 35.08 17.43
C GLY A 445 -13.87 33.91 16.96
N ASP A 446 -13.71 33.52 15.69
CA ASP A 446 -14.47 32.41 15.14
C ASP A 446 -14.12 31.09 15.87
N GLY A 447 -15.14 30.36 16.32
CA GLY A 447 -14.95 29.06 16.97
C GLY A 447 -14.33 29.11 18.37
N VAL A 448 -14.19 30.29 18.99
CA VAL A 448 -13.72 30.43 20.37
C VAL A 448 -14.80 30.00 21.36
N VAL A 449 -14.41 29.23 22.37
CA VAL A 449 -15.28 28.76 23.46
C VAL A 449 -14.65 29.11 24.81
N ASP A 450 -15.40 29.74 25.70
CA ASP A 450 -15.00 29.93 27.11
C ASP A 450 -15.17 28.60 27.87
N ALA A 451 -14.08 28.08 28.43
CA ALA A 451 -14.09 26.82 29.18
C ALA A 451 -14.57 26.97 30.63
N GLY A 452 -14.80 28.20 31.13
CA GLY A 452 -15.32 28.48 32.47
C GLY A 452 -14.32 28.25 33.61
N ASN A 453 -13.06 27.92 33.29
CA ASN A 453 -11.97 27.67 34.25
C ASN A 453 -10.84 28.72 34.15
N GLY A 454 -11.11 29.86 33.50
CA GLY A 454 -10.11 30.89 33.21
C GLY A 454 -9.33 30.66 31.91
N THR A 455 -9.76 29.72 31.06
CA THR A 455 -9.16 29.48 29.74
C THR A 455 -10.19 29.51 28.62
N TYR A 456 -9.73 29.78 27.41
CA TYR A 456 -10.52 29.73 26.18
C TYR A 456 -9.97 28.64 25.25
N GLU A 457 -10.86 27.91 24.60
CA GLU A 457 -10.51 26.88 23.62
C GLU A 457 -10.85 27.34 22.20
N VAL A 458 -9.99 27.01 21.23
CA VAL A 458 -10.26 27.23 19.80
C VAL A 458 -9.63 26.12 18.96
N THR A 459 -10.40 25.60 18.01
CA THR A 459 -9.93 24.63 17.00
C THR A 459 -10.05 25.25 15.62
N PRO A 460 -8.94 25.77 15.04
CA PRO A 460 -8.97 26.29 13.69
C PRO A 460 -9.33 25.19 12.68
N GLY A 461 -10.31 25.47 11.80
CA GLY A 461 -10.80 24.51 10.80
C GLY A 461 -10.05 24.55 9.46
N ALA A 462 -9.07 25.45 9.29
CA ALA A 462 -8.31 25.61 8.05
C ALA A 462 -6.83 25.91 8.32
N ALA A 463 -5.98 25.65 7.32
CA ALA A 463 -4.54 25.90 7.40
C ALA A 463 -4.19 27.39 7.62
N ALA A 464 -5.03 28.31 7.12
CA ALA A 464 -4.87 29.75 7.31
C ALA A 464 -4.97 30.19 8.79
N GLY A 465 -5.47 29.33 9.68
CA GLY A 465 -5.64 29.64 11.09
C GLY A 465 -6.88 30.49 11.37
N VAL A 466 -6.92 31.08 12.57
CA VAL A 466 -8.03 31.93 13.03
C VAL A 466 -7.49 33.21 13.68
N ALA A 467 -8.23 34.31 13.55
CA ALA A 467 -7.91 35.58 14.19
C ALA A 467 -8.74 35.79 15.46
N LEU A 468 -8.05 36.11 16.55
CA LEU A 468 -8.60 36.27 17.90
C LEU A 468 -8.37 37.69 18.42
N THR A 469 -9.26 38.13 19.30
CA THR A 469 -9.14 39.40 20.02
C THR A 469 -9.19 39.15 21.52
N LEU A 470 -8.09 39.43 22.21
CA LEU A 470 -8.02 39.45 23.67
C LEU A 470 -8.43 40.83 24.19
N THR A 471 -9.55 40.92 24.89
CA THR A 471 -10.12 42.18 25.38
C THR A 471 -10.01 42.30 26.89
N ASN A 472 -9.37 43.37 27.38
CA ASN A 472 -9.38 43.69 28.82
C ASN A 472 -10.15 44.96 29.10
N VAL A 473 -10.80 44.99 30.25
CA VAL A 473 -11.51 46.17 30.75
C VAL A 473 -10.64 46.88 31.78
N ALA A 474 -10.13 48.07 31.43
CA ALA A 474 -9.36 48.94 32.30
C ALA A 474 -10.31 49.89 33.06
N ASN A 475 -10.56 49.60 34.34
CA ASN A 475 -11.39 50.42 35.22
C ASN A 475 -10.55 51.35 36.10
N PRO A 476 -11.09 52.49 36.57
CA PRO A 476 -10.40 53.31 37.56
C PRO A 476 -10.26 52.56 38.89
N VAL A 477 -9.12 52.75 39.57
CA VAL A 477 -8.97 52.34 40.97
C VAL A 477 -10.06 53.02 41.81
N PRO A 478 -10.88 52.28 42.58
CA PRO A 478 -11.92 52.89 43.41
C PRO A 478 -11.28 53.83 44.44
N VAL A 479 -11.71 55.09 44.43
CA VAL A 479 -11.30 56.06 45.43
C VAL A 479 -11.94 55.66 46.76
N VAL A 480 -11.11 55.26 47.73
CA VAL A 480 -11.59 55.04 49.09
C VAL A 480 -11.85 56.43 49.69
N GLU A 481 -13.12 56.81 49.80
CA GLU A 481 -13.50 58.03 50.51
C GLU A 481 -13.06 57.88 51.98
N PRO A 482 -12.30 58.84 52.56
CA PRO A 482 -11.81 58.69 53.93
C PRO A 482 -13.01 58.61 54.88
N THR A 483 -13.06 57.55 55.68
CA THR A 483 -14.03 57.43 56.77
C THR A 483 -13.94 58.68 57.66
N PRO A 484 -15.04 59.43 57.90
CA PRO A 484 -14.97 60.62 58.73
C PRO A 484 -14.47 60.26 60.13
N THR A 485 -13.40 60.91 60.55
CA THR A 485 -12.83 60.77 61.90
C THR A 485 -13.91 61.07 62.95
N PRO A 486 -14.16 60.21 63.96
CA PRO A 486 -15.17 60.48 64.96
C PRO A 486 -14.79 61.73 65.76
N THR A 487 -15.70 62.71 65.79
CA THR A 487 -15.60 63.93 66.60
C THR A 487 -15.50 63.57 68.09
N PRO A 488 -14.54 64.12 68.87
CA PRO A 488 -14.44 63.83 70.30
C PRO A 488 -15.69 64.33 71.04
N SER A 489 -16.38 63.41 71.71
CA SER A 489 -17.54 63.70 72.55
C SER A 489 -17.10 64.46 73.81
N SER A 490 -17.59 65.69 73.98
CA SER A 490 -17.38 66.49 75.18
C SER A 490 -18.28 66.01 76.32
N THR A 491 -17.67 65.68 77.46
CA THR A 491 -18.35 65.43 78.75
C THR A 491 -18.97 66.73 79.30
N PRO A 492 -20.23 66.68 79.77
CA PRO A 492 -20.55 67.36 81.03
C PRO A 492 -21.42 66.53 82.01
N THR A 493 -20.91 66.48 83.26
CA THR A 493 -21.50 66.70 84.61
C THR A 493 -22.98 66.37 84.92
N PRO A 494 -23.29 65.73 86.09
CA PRO A 494 -24.60 65.13 86.40
C PRO A 494 -25.60 66.13 86.98
N THR A 495 -26.92 65.81 86.96
CA THR A 495 -27.90 66.15 88.02
C THR A 495 -29.35 65.65 87.77
N ARG A 496 -29.87 64.97 88.81
CA ARG A 496 -31.26 64.77 89.34
C ARG A 496 -32.33 63.95 88.60
N THR A 497 -32.69 62.87 89.30
CA THR A 497 -33.92 62.07 89.37
C THR A 497 -35.17 62.86 89.82
N PRO A 498 -36.37 62.48 89.34
CA PRO A 498 -37.45 61.94 90.21
C PRO A 498 -37.94 60.57 89.67
N ALA A 499 -37.94 59.46 90.43
CA ALA A 499 -39.00 58.95 91.32
C ALA A 499 -40.41 59.00 90.69
N SER A 500 -41.25 57.97 90.60
CA SER A 500 -41.24 56.50 90.82
C SER A 500 -42.66 56.07 90.44
N ALA A 501 -42.86 54.92 89.80
CA ALA A 501 -44.15 54.20 89.84
C ALA A 501 -43.93 52.71 89.57
N THR A 502 -43.65 52.03 90.68
CA THR A 502 -43.93 50.65 91.09
C THR A 502 -44.91 49.86 90.22
N THR A 503 -44.60 48.59 89.92
CA THR A 503 -45.34 47.38 90.37
C THR A 503 -44.56 46.10 89.94
N PRO A 504 -44.56 45.02 90.75
CA PRO A 504 -43.43 44.08 90.86
C PRO A 504 -43.72 42.60 90.51
N GLY A 505 -42.63 41.81 90.48
CA GLY A 505 -42.60 40.35 90.64
C GLY A 505 -42.63 39.57 89.33
N GLU A 506 -41.89 38.48 89.11
CA GLU A 506 -41.28 37.55 90.06
C GLU A 506 -40.42 36.52 89.28
N LEU A 507 -39.24 36.18 89.83
CA LEU A 507 -38.39 34.96 89.70
C LEU A 507 -37.96 34.48 88.28
N ALA A 508 -36.67 34.52 87.94
CA ALA A 508 -35.58 33.60 88.32
C ALA A 508 -35.78 32.15 87.85
N LEU A 509 -35.01 31.70 86.85
CA LEU A 509 -34.58 30.30 86.77
C LEU A 509 -33.30 30.10 85.94
N THR A 510 -32.44 29.30 86.54
CA THR A 510 -31.08 28.88 86.20
C THR A 510 -31.05 27.58 85.40
N GLY A 511 -29.92 27.31 84.74
CA GLY A 511 -29.43 25.96 84.40
C GLY A 511 -30.04 25.38 83.11
N GLY A 512 -29.38 24.50 82.35
CA GLY A 512 -28.15 23.70 82.46
C GLY A 512 -28.11 22.83 81.18
N GLY A 513 -26.94 22.47 80.65
CA GLY A 513 -26.38 21.09 80.68
C GLY A 513 -27.12 20.14 79.72
N ASP A 514 -26.57 19.28 78.89
CA ASP A 514 -25.27 18.64 78.64
C ASP A 514 -25.41 18.05 77.19
N GLY A 515 -24.41 17.56 76.45
CA GLY A 515 -23.04 17.22 76.77
C GLY A 515 -22.41 16.36 75.66
N SER A 516 -21.34 15.65 76.06
CA SER A 516 -20.68 14.53 75.37
C SER A 516 -19.81 14.93 74.17
N GLY A 517 -18.52 14.60 74.03
CA GLY A 517 -17.63 13.69 74.75
C GLY A 517 -16.65 13.05 73.74
N PHE A 518 -15.38 12.89 74.15
CA PHE A 518 -14.28 12.08 73.57
C PHE A 518 -13.57 12.63 72.31
N LEU A 519 -12.27 12.98 72.32
CA LEU A 519 -10.99 12.27 72.57
C LEU A 519 -10.58 11.21 71.52
N ALA A 520 -9.58 11.61 70.73
CA ALA A 520 -8.28 10.96 70.51
C ALA A 520 -8.07 9.88 69.42
N LEU A 521 -6.88 10.02 68.79
CA LEU A 521 -5.99 9.00 68.18
C LEU A 521 -6.52 8.32 66.89
N ALA A 522 -5.72 7.91 65.92
CA ALA A 522 -4.29 7.96 65.64
C ALA A 522 -4.08 7.57 64.16
N ALA A 523 -2.96 8.03 63.59
CA ALA A 523 -2.36 7.42 62.40
C ALA A 523 -1.64 6.11 62.76
N ALA A 524 -1.63 5.12 61.86
CA ALA A 524 -0.54 4.15 61.77
C ALA A 524 -0.47 3.46 60.39
N LEU A 525 0.74 3.52 59.83
CA LEU A 525 1.34 2.82 58.69
C LEU A 525 1.14 1.29 58.68
N ILE A 526 1.32 0.68 57.49
CA ILE A 526 2.21 -0.48 57.26
C ILE A 526 2.71 -0.51 55.80
N VAL A 527 3.96 -0.94 55.68
CA VAL A 527 4.88 -1.03 54.54
C VAL A 527 4.95 -2.47 54.02
N SER A 528 5.17 -2.68 52.70
CA SER A 528 6.08 -3.68 52.08
C SER A 528 5.72 -3.84 50.58
N GLY A 529 6.59 -3.52 49.61
CA GLY A 529 7.67 -4.39 49.07
C GLY A 529 7.16 -5.13 47.80
N SER A 530 7.82 -5.31 46.65
CA SER A 530 9.25 -5.36 46.32
C SER A 530 9.43 -5.50 44.78
N ILE A 531 10.62 -5.14 44.25
CA ILE A 531 11.36 -5.72 43.07
C ILE A 531 10.79 -5.43 41.65
N ALA A 532 11.38 -4.71 40.69
CA ALA A 532 12.74 -4.55 40.10
C ALA A 532 13.08 -5.47 38.88
N THR A 533 13.52 -4.80 37.78
CA THR A 533 14.29 -5.27 36.58
C THR A 533 13.53 -5.97 35.43
N ALA A 534 13.79 -5.73 34.13
CA ALA A 534 15.03 -5.26 33.48
C ALA A 534 14.83 -4.39 32.22
N VAL A 535 15.76 -3.44 32.04
CA VAL A 535 16.11 -2.74 30.79
C VAL A 535 17.16 -3.57 30.06
N SER A 536 17.10 -3.60 28.71
CA SER A 536 18.26 -3.93 27.87
C SER A 536 18.21 -3.12 26.57
N VAL A 537 18.71 -1.89 26.66
CA VAL A 537 19.19 -1.10 25.52
C VAL A 537 20.58 -1.62 25.17
N LYS A 538 20.81 -2.02 23.91
CA LYS A 538 22.15 -2.26 23.38
C LYS A 538 22.40 -1.32 22.21
N ARG A 539 22.90 -0.12 22.54
CA ARG A 539 23.60 0.77 21.61
C ARG A 539 25.09 0.47 21.75
N ARG A 540 25.77 0.08 20.67
CA ARG A 540 27.23 0.12 20.58
C ARG A 540 27.62 0.84 19.29
N SER A 541 28.02 2.09 19.46
CA SER A 541 28.96 2.79 18.60
C SER A 541 30.35 2.65 19.22
N SER A 542 31.34 2.21 18.45
CA SER A 542 32.73 2.55 18.73
C SER A 542 33.54 2.58 17.44
N VAL A 543 33.90 3.81 17.08
CA VAL A 543 35.00 4.23 16.22
C VAL A 543 36.32 3.64 16.71
N ALA A 544 37.17 3.16 15.80
CA ALA A 544 38.62 3.17 15.97
C ALA A 544 39.36 3.20 14.63
N ARG A 545 40.31 4.13 14.56
CA ARG A 545 41.29 4.41 13.49
C ARG A 545 42.14 3.19 13.12
N ARG A 546 42.34 2.96 11.82
CA ARG A 546 43.62 3.13 11.11
C ARG A 546 43.45 3.02 9.61
#